data_AF-I1VB38-F1
#
_entry.id   AF-I1VB38-F1
#
_cell.length_a   1.000
_cell.length_b   1.000
_cell.length_c   1.000
_cell.angle_alpha   90.00
_cell.angle_beta   90.00
_cell.angle_gamma   90.00
#
_symmetry.space_group_name_H-M   'P 1'
#
loop_
_entity.id
_entity.type
_entity.pdbx_description
1 polymer ?
#
loop_
_entity_poly.entity_id
_entity_poly.type
_entity_poly.pdbx_seq_one_letter_code
_entity_poly.pdbx_strand_id
1 'polypeptide(L)'
;KFDSNLKLPPRENDKDLLNKLINVLNDLQFNVCVCEDWTYKQIEKKITKLATKEDHRKSDCILFVFMTHGYYGELYAKDTHYDPDPLRMLFTSDKCPSLAGKPKIFIIQACRGNSPDFGTILTPRPNHSSHRVSSSDETDGHNSGPFKMATHADFLIANSTVSNFTSYRTWFLEAFCDVLSSEEYRKDDFLSIMT
;
A
#
# COMPACT_ATOMS: atom_id res chain seq x y z
N LYS A 1 8.07 9.29 17.14
CA LYS A 1 9.45 9.54 17.56
C LYS A 1 10.30 8.28 17.42
N PHE A 2 11.27 8.36 16.52
CA PHE A 2 12.32 7.36 16.31
C PHE A 2 13.37 7.43 17.41
N ASP A 3 14.05 6.30 17.63
CA ASP A 3 15.17 6.23 18.55
C ASP A 3 16.34 7.07 18.04
N SER A 4 17.05 7.73 18.96
CA SER A 4 18.05 8.75 18.63
C SER A 4 19.24 8.22 17.85
N ASN A 5 19.54 6.93 17.97
CA ASN A 5 20.60 6.24 17.22
C ASN A 5 20.34 6.21 15.70
N LEU A 6 19.09 6.28 15.25
CA LEU A 6 18.73 6.24 13.83
C LEU A 6 19.00 7.56 13.10
N LYS A 7 19.20 8.67 13.84
CA LYS A 7 19.49 10.01 13.28
C LYS A 7 18.47 10.47 12.21
N LEU A 8 17.21 10.07 12.37
CA LEU A 8 16.13 10.46 11.46
C LEU A 8 15.45 11.75 11.94
N PRO A 9 15.10 12.68 11.04
CA PRO A 9 14.35 13.87 11.41
C PRO A 9 12.93 13.50 11.86
N PRO A 10 12.29 14.31 12.71
CA PRO A 10 10.87 14.15 13.00
C PRO A 10 10.04 14.26 11.72
N ARG A 11 8.89 13.57 11.71
CA ARG A 11 7.87 13.68 10.66
C ARG A 11 6.82 14.69 11.13
N GLU A 12 7.14 15.96 10.96
CA GLU A 12 6.25 17.09 11.29
C GLU A 12 5.11 17.18 10.27
N ASN A 13 3.92 17.62 10.71
CA ASN A 13 2.69 17.77 9.91
C ASN A 13 1.93 16.50 9.49
N ASP A 14 2.39 15.32 9.90
CA ASP A 14 1.68 14.05 9.61
C ASP A 14 0.36 13.86 10.40
N LYS A 15 0.15 14.62 11.47
CA LYS A 15 -1.01 14.45 12.37
C LYS A 15 -2.34 14.80 11.71
N ASP A 16 -2.39 15.90 10.98
CA ASP A 16 -3.64 16.35 10.33
C ASP A 16 -4.01 15.39 9.20
N LEU A 17 -3.02 14.94 8.44
CA LEU A 17 -3.18 13.92 7.42
C LEU A 17 -3.63 12.58 8.00
N LEU A 18 -3.04 12.15 9.13
CA LEU A 18 -3.46 10.93 9.83
C LEU A 18 -4.92 11.03 10.27
N ASN A 19 -5.32 12.15 10.88
CA ASN A 19 -6.71 12.36 11.29
C ASN A 19 -7.68 12.36 10.10
N LYS A 20 -7.31 13.02 8.99
CA LYS A 20 -8.09 12.99 7.75
C LYS A 20 -8.26 11.56 7.24
N LEU A 21 -7.18 10.80 7.16
CA LEU A 21 -7.19 9.42 6.71
C LEU A 21 -8.07 8.53 7.60
N ILE A 22 -7.98 8.67 8.92
CA ILE A 22 -8.81 7.92 9.87
C ILE A 22 -10.29 8.19 9.61
N ASN A 23 -10.68 9.46 9.44
CA ASN A 23 -12.07 9.83 9.18
C ASN A 23 -12.59 9.21 7.88
N VAL A 24 -11.84 9.36 6.79
CA VAL A 24 -12.21 8.81 5.47
C VAL A 24 -12.35 7.29 5.51
N LEU A 25 -11.41 6.60 6.16
CA LEU A 25 -11.48 5.13 6.26
C LEU A 25 -12.64 4.67 7.16
N ASN A 26 -12.96 5.41 8.23
CA ASN A 26 -14.13 5.12 9.05
C ASN A 26 -15.44 5.34 8.27
N ASP A 27 -15.52 6.38 7.44
CA ASP A 27 -16.68 6.64 6.57
C ASP A 27 -16.88 5.51 5.55
N LEU A 28 -15.77 4.89 5.11
CA LEU A 28 -15.75 3.66 4.30
C LEU A 28 -15.93 2.37 5.12
N GLN A 29 -16.32 2.47 6.39
CA GLN A 29 -16.63 1.36 7.30
C GLN A 29 -15.45 0.44 7.64
N PHE A 30 -14.21 0.89 7.44
CA PHE A 30 -13.05 0.17 7.96
C PHE A 30 -13.04 0.21 9.50
N ASN A 31 -12.62 -0.90 10.12
CA ASN A 31 -12.24 -0.91 11.52
C ASN A 31 -10.78 -0.42 11.65
N VAL A 32 -10.61 0.89 11.80
CA VAL A 32 -9.29 1.53 11.79
C VAL A 32 -8.54 1.33 13.12
N CYS A 33 -7.30 0.85 13.06
CA CYS A 33 -6.42 0.68 14.22
C CYS A 33 -5.11 1.47 14.02
N VAL A 34 -4.92 2.54 14.80
CA VAL A 34 -3.74 3.40 14.73
C VAL A 34 -2.62 2.87 15.63
N CYS A 35 -1.42 2.74 15.07
CA CYS A 35 -0.24 2.19 15.73
C CYS A 35 0.91 3.20 15.66
N GLU A 36 1.00 4.12 16.63
CA GLU A 36 1.99 5.20 16.61
C GLU A 36 3.33 4.78 17.23
N ASP A 37 4.43 5.07 16.53
CA ASP A 37 5.80 4.95 17.05
C ASP A 37 6.17 3.57 17.60
N TRP A 38 5.70 2.52 16.92
CA TRP A 38 5.96 1.14 17.32
C TRP A 38 7.36 0.68 16.92
N THR A 39 7.93 -0.18 17.76
CA THR A 39 9.12 -0.96 17.43
C THR A 39 8.81 -2.02 16.38
N TYR A 40 9.82 -2.51 15.67
CA TYR A 40 9.64 -3.56 14.67
C TYR A 40 8.97 -4.79 15.29
N LYS A 41 9.36 -5.18 16.51
CA LYS A 41 8.75 -6.31 17.23
C LYS A 41 7.26 -6.11 17.51
N GLN A 42 6.81 -4.89 17.78
CA GLN A 42 5.39 -4.59 17.97
C GLN A 42 4.62 -4.70 16.65
N ILE A 43 5.20 -4.14 15.56
CA ILE A 43 4.65 -4.21 14.21
C ILE A 43 4.51 -5.68 13.75
N GLU A 44 5.60 -6.44 13.83
CA GLU A 44 5.66 -7.86 13.46
C GLU A 44 4.61 -8.67 14.24
N LYS A 45 4.53 -8.47 15.56
CA LYS A 45 3.57 -9.17 16.41
C LYS A 45 2.12 -8.88 16.00
N LYS A 46 1.78 -7.62 15.71
CA LYS A 46 0.43 -7.23 15.31
C LYS A 46 0.07 -7.76 13.93
N ILE A 47 0.96 -7.60 12.95
CA ILE A 47 0.72 -8.08 11.58
C ILE A 47 0.61 -9.60 11.57
N THR A 48 1.48 -10.31 12.29
CA THR A 48 1.39 -11.77 12.44
C THR A 48 0.07 -12.18 13.09
N LYS A 49 -0.40 -11.44 14.12
CA LYS A 49 -1.71 -11.70 14.73
C LYS A 49 -2.84 -11.53 13.71
N LEU A 50 -2.84 -10.44 12.94
CA LEU A 50 -3.85 -10.17 11.91
C LEU A 50 -3.89 -11.30 10.87
N ALA A 51 -2.73 -11.77 10.40
CA ALA A 51 -2.66 -12.82 9.39
C ALA A 51 -3.08 -14.21 9.92
N THR A 52 -2.73 -14.54 11.17
CA THR A 52 -2.81 -15.93 11.68
C THR A 52 -3.92 -16.19 12.69
N LYS A 53 -4.46 -15.15 13.34
CA LYS A 53 -5.42 -15.31 14.46
C LYS A 53 -6.78 -14.66 14.24
N GLU A 54 -6.87 -13.71 13.32
CA GLU A 54 -8.14 -13.03 13.01
C GLU A 54 -8.85 -13.72 11.84
N ASP A 55 -10.18 -13.75 11.87
CA ASP A 55 -10.99 -14.30 10.77
C ASP A 55 -11.57 -13.18 9.90
N HIS A 56 -11.08 -13.09 8.67
CA HIS A 56 -11.45 -12.06 7.69
C HIS A 56 -12.58 -12.50 6.75
N ARG A 57 -13.24 -13.64 6.99
CA ARG A 57 -14.31 -14.14 6.09
C ARG A 57 -15.44 -13.13 5.88
N LYS A 58 -15.72 -12.28 6.86
CA LYS A 58 -16.74 -11.22 6.81
C LYS A 58 -16.21 -9.85 6.36
N SER A 59 -14.91 -9.73 6.09
CA SER A 59 -14.29 -8.50 5.60
C SER A 59 -14.22 -8.52 4.08
N ASP A 60 -14.34 -7.38 3.40
CA ASP A 60 -14.20 -7.34 1.93
C ASP A 60 -12.73 -7.25 1.49
N CYS A 61 -11.89 -6.57 2.28
CA CYS A 61 -10.46 -6.44 2.05
C CYS A 61 -9.69 -6.21 3.37
N ILE A 62 -8.37 -6.12 3.26
CA ILE A 62 -7.50 -5.60 4.33
C ILE A 62 -6.63 -4.47 3.78
N LEU A 63 -6.49 -3.39 4.56
CA LEU A 63 -5.71 -2.22 4.21
C LEU A 63 -4.64 -1.95 5.28
N PHE A 64 -3.40 -1.77 4.83
CA PHE A 64 -2.28 -1.31 5.63
C PHE A 64 -1.78 0.03 5.10
N VAL A 65 -1.70 1.04 5.96
CA VAL A 65 -1.09 2.33 5.63
C VAL A 65 0.15 2.53 6.50
N PHE A 66 1.31 2.67 5.85
CA PHE A 66 2.58 2.94 6.53
C PHE A 66 2.98 4.39 6.28
N MET A 67 2.99 5.19 7.35
CA MET A 67 3.47 6.56 7.36
C MET A 67 4.80 6.59 8.12
N THR A 68 5.93 6.47 7.42
CA THR A 68 7.25 6.39 8.05
C THR A 68 8.37 6.91 7.16
N HIS A 69 9.61 6.89 7.65
CA HIS A 69 10.78 7.01 6.79
C HIS A 69 11.00 5.71 6.02
N GLY A 70 11.67 5.81 4.88
CA GLY A 70 12.10 4.64 4.12
C GLY A 70 13.45 4.90 3.48
N TYR A 71 14.11 3.80 3.10
CA TYR A 71 15.41 3.82 2.45
C TYR A 71 15.54 2.56 1.58
N TYR A 72 15.74 2.72 0.27
CA TYR A 72 15.95 1.60 -0.67
C TYR A 72 14.90 0.45 -0.60
N GLY A 73 13.63 0.79 -0.36
CA GLY A 73 12.53 -0.20 -0.28
C GLY A 73 12.26 -0.73 1.13
N GLU A 74 13.13 -0.43 2.09
CA GLU A 74 12.92 -0.71 3.51
C GLU A 74 12.10 0.40 4.17
N LEU A 75 11.41 0.04 5.25
CA LEU A 75 10.64 0.95 6.10
C LEU A 75 11.31 1.09 7.46
N TYR A 76 11.15 2.23 8.10
CA TYR A 76 11.60 2.42 9.48
C TYR A 76 10.48 2.13 10.48
N ALA A 77 10.77 1.26 11.44
CA ALA A 77 10.12 1.24 12.74
C ALA A 77 10.80 2.26 13.66
N LYS A 78 10.29 2.40 14.89
CA LYS A 78 10.89 3.29 15.89
C LYS A 78 12.37 3.00 16.16
N ASP A 79 12.74 1.73 16.19
CA ASP A 79 14.03 1.21 16.67
C ASP A 79 14.97 0.72 15.55
N THR A 80 14.44 0.34 14.38
CA THR A 80 15.22 -0.19 13.25
C THR A 80 14.53 0.02 11.90
N HIS A 81 15.27 -0.12 10.80
CA HIS A 81 14.69 -0.37 9.48
C HIS A 81 14.39 -1.86 9.29
N TYR A 82 13.47 -2.18 8.38
CA TYR A 82 13.08 -3.54 8.04
C TYR A 82 12.52 -3.65 6.62
N ASP A 83 12.67 -4.82 6.02
CA ASP A 83 11.98 -5.21 4.79
C ASP A 83 10.50 -5.54 5.09
N PRO A 84 9.53 -4.85 4.46
CA PRO A 84 8.12 -5.15 4.64
C PRO A 84 7.65 -6.43 3.92
N ASP A 85 8.39 -6.96 2.94
CA ASP A 85 7.94 -8.09 2.11
C ASP A 85 7.63 -9.37 2.91
N PRO A 86 8.47 -9.80 3.88
CA PRO A 86 8.14 -10.93 4.74
C PRO A 86 6.80 -10.78 5.46
N LEU A 87 6.44 -9.56 5.89
CA LEU A 87 5.19 -9.28 6.57
C LEU A 87 3.99 -9.30 5.61
N ARG A 88 4.16 -8.76 4.38
CA ARG A 88 3.14 -8.85 3.31
C ARG A 88 2.87 -10.30 2.95
N MET A 89 3.93 -11.11 2.90
CA MET A 89 3.88 -12.52 2.56
C MET A 89 3.19 -13.41 3.57
N LEU A 90 2.73 -12.88 4.70
CA LEU A 90 1.83 -13.57 5.62
C LEU A 90 0.38 -13.60 5.13
N PHE A 91 0.01 -12.73 4.18
CA PHE A 91 -1.36 -12.60 3.67
C PHE A 91 -1.58 -13.29 2.32
N THR A 92 -0.64 -14.10 1.86
CA THR A 92 -0.86 -14.96 0.68
C THR A 92 -2.00 -15.94 0.97
N SER A 93 -2.73 -16.35 -0.08
CA SER A 93 -3.94 -17.17 0.07
C SER A 93 -3.69 -18.50 0.80
N ASP A 94 -2.47 -19.05 0.75
CA ASP A 94 -2.06 -20.25 1.50
C ASP A 94 -1.83 -19.98 2.99
N LYS A 95 -1.38 -18.78 3.37
CA LYS A 95 -1.05 -18.42 4.77
C LYS A 95 -2.18 -17.70 5.49
N CYS A 96 -3.03 -16.96 4.77
CA CYS A 96 -4.23 -16.32 5.30
C CYS A 96 -5.47 -16.67 4.45
N PRO A 97 -6.00 -17.91 4.55
CA PRO A 97 -7.10 -18.37 3.69
C PRO A 97 -8.40 -17.57 3.83
N SER A 98 -8.63 -16.92 4.98
CA SER A 98 -9.81 -16.06 5.20
C SER A 98 -9.79 -14.78 4.34
N LEU A 99 -8.65 -14.43 3.76
CA LEU A 99 -8.45 -13.35 2.78
C LEU A 99 -8.17 -13.85 1.35
N ALA A 100 -8.29 -15.15 1.07
CA ALA A 100 -8.09 -15.67 -0.29
C ALA A 100 -9.13 -15.06 -1.26
N GLY A 101 -8.68 -14.54 -2.40
CA GLY A 101 -9.52 -13.84 -3.38
C GLY A 101 -9.98 -12.44 -2.94
N LYS A 102 -9.52 -11.96 -1.78
CA LYS A 102 -9.83 -10.63 -1.27
C LYS A 102 -8.63 -9.69 -1.41
N PRO A 103 -8.83 -8.40 -1.73
CA PRO A 103 -7.73 -7.45 -1.87
C PRO A 103 -6.94 -7.26 -0.56
N LYS A 104 -5.61 -7.30 -0.68
CA LYS A 104 -4.64 -6.95 0.37
C LYS A 104 -3.90 -5.71 -0.06
N ILE A 105 -4.26 -4.57 0.52
CA ILE A 105 -3.85 -3.26 0.04
C ILE A 105 -2.80 -2.70 0.99
N PHE A 106 -1.68 -2.27 0.44
CA PHE A 106 -0.54 -1.72 1.16
C PHE A 106 -0.22 -0.34 0.59
N ILE A 107 -0.53 0.71 1.36
CA ILE A 107 -0.20 2.09 1.02
C ILE A 107 1.03 2.51 1.82
N ILE A 108 2.04 3.01 1.12
CA ILE A 108 3.35 3.31 1.71
C ILE A 108 3.72 4.76 1.44
N GLN A 109 3.59 5.55 2.50
CA GLN A 109 4.10 6.91 2.60
C GLN A 109 5.48 6.88 3.24
N ALA A 110 6.51 6.60 2.43
CA ALA A 110 7.90 6.56 2.85
C ALA A 110 8.82 7.00 1.70
N CYS A 111 9.92 7.69 2.02
CA CYS A 111 10.95 8.01 1.02
C CYS A 111 11.62 6.72 0.51
N ARG A 112 12.03 6.69 -0.76
CA ARG A 112 12.73 5.53 -1.35
C ARG A 112 14.14 5.84 -1.85
N GLY A 113 14.71 6.98 -1.46
CA GLY A 113 16.08 7.38 -1.78
C GLY A 113 16.41 8.80 -1.30
N ASN A 114 17.65 9.23 -1.56
CA ASN A 114 18.17 10.57 -1.23
C ASN A 114 18.25 11.52 -2.43
N SER A 115 17.85 11.08 -3.62
CA SER A 115 17.82 11.95 -4.79
C SER A 115 16.50 12.73 -4.81
N PRO A 116 16.51 14.07 -4.89
CA PRO A 116 15.29 14.82 -5.20
C PRO A 116 14.77 14.42 -6.58
N ASP A 117 13.45 14.19 -6.69
CA ASP A 117 12.81 14.06 -8.01
C ASP A 117 12.64 15.46 -8.58
N PHE A 118 13.43 15.79 -9.60
CA PHE A 118 13.31 17.06 -10.31
C PHE A 118 12.15 17.07 -11.31
N GLY A 119 11.40 15.97 -11.42
CA GLY A 119 10.40 15.77 -12.45
C GLY A 119 11.05 15.62 -13.83
N THR A 120 10.27 15.08 -14.77
CA THR A 120 10.64 15.10 -16.19
C THR A 120 9.78 16.14 -16.90
N ILE A 121 10.41 17.06 -17.62
CA ILE A 121 9.68 17.96 -18.54
C ILE A 121 9.07 17.08 -19.63
N LEU A 122 7.74 16.98 -19.64
CA LEU A 122 7.02 16.33 -20.73
C LEU A 122 7.12 17.23 -21.97
N THR A 123 8.13 16.98 -22.81
CA THR A 123 8.10 17.50 -24.18
C THR A 123 7.09 16.68 -24.98
N PRO A 124 6.17 17.31 -25.72
CA PRO A 124 5.28 16.59 -26.62
C PRO A 124 6.10 15.68 -27.54
N ARG A 125 5.82 14.37 -27.54
CA ARG A 125 6.49 13.43 -28.44
C ARG A 125 6.20 13.85 -29.89
N PRO A 126 7.20 13.93 -30.78
CA PRO A 126 6.93 13.93 -32.21
C PRO A 126 6.29 12.59 -32.57
N ASN A 127 5.22 12.66 -33.35
CA ASN A 127 4.45 11.53 -33.85
C ASN A 127 5.38 10.44 -34.43
N HIS A 128 5.60 9.36 -33.69
CA HIS A 128 6.14 8.13 -34.25
C HIS A 128 5.03 7.09 -34.32
N SER A 129 4.69 6.78 -35.56
CA SER A 129 3.80 5.73 -36.06
C SER A 129 3.65 4.53 -35.12
N SER A 130 2.40 4.20 -34.84
CA SER A 130 1.92 2.97 -34.21
C SER A 130 2.61 1.72 -34.76
N HIS A 131 3.42 1.05 -33.94
CA HIS A 131 3.64 -0.38 -34.05
C HIS A 131 2.69 -1.06 -33.05
N ARG A 132 1.59 -1.58 -33.58
CA ARG A 132 0.71 -2.50 -32.85
C ARG A 132 1.47 -3.82 -32.71
N VAL A 133 1.87 -4.18 -31.48
CA VAL A 133 2.17 -5.57 -31.16
C VAL A 133 0.86 -6.16 -30.66
N SER A 134 0.18 -6.90 -31.53
CA SER A 134 -0.89 -7.80 -31.15
C SER A 134 -0.26 -9.02 -30.49
N SER A 135 -0.57 -9.28 -29.22
CA SER A 135 -0.40 -10.60 -28.62
C SER A 135 -1.78 -11.09 -28.21
N SER A 136 -2.43 -11.78 -29.14
CA SER A 136 -3.57 -12.65 -28.88
C SER A 136 -3.04 -14.01 -28.48
N ASP A 137 -3.05 -14.31 -27.19
CA ASP A 137 -2.99 -15.69 -26.70
C ASP A 137 -4.34 -16.00 -26.05
N GLU A 138 -5.29 -16.41 -26.89
CA GLU A 138 -6.49 -17.13 -26.46
C GLU A 138 -6.04 -18.57 -26.11
N THR A 139 -6.22 -18.99 -24.86
CA THR A 139 -6.09 -20.40 -24.49
C THR A 139 -7.45 -20.94 -24.07
N ASP A 140 -8.10 -21.61 -25.02
CA ASP A 140 -9.31 -22.40 -24.80
C ASP A 140 -8.93 -23.64 -23.98
N GLY A 141 -9.00 -23.53 -22.65
CA GLY A 141 -8.61 -24.58 -21.71
C GLY A 141 -9.75 -24.99 -20.80
N HIS A 142 -10.69 -25.81 -21.29
CA HIS A 142 -11.63 -26.51 -20.44
C HIS A 142 -10.87 -27.53 -19.59
N ASN A 143 -10.47 -27.14 -18.36
CA ASN A 143 -9.94 -28.07 -17.38
C ASN A 143 -10.34 -27.65 -15.97
N SER A 144 -11.36 -28.33 -15.44
CA SER A 144 -11.79 -28.27 -14.05
C SER A 144 -10.76 -28.97 -13.15
N GLY A 145 -9.64 -28.29 -12.91
CA GLY A 145 -8.64 -28.61 -11.87
C GLY A 145 -8.38 -27.39 -10.99
N PRO A 146 -7.81 -27.54 -9.78
CA PRO A 146 -7.57 -26.41 -8.88
C PRO A 146 -6.62 -25.40 -9.56
N PHE A 147 -7.14 -24.21 -9.85
CA PHE A 147 -6.36 -23.12 -10.43
C PHE A 147 -5.33 -22.63 -9.39
N LYS A 148 -4.05 -22.62 -9.78
CA LYS A 148 -2.96 -22.11 -8.94
C LYS A 148 -2.93 -20.59 -9.09
N MET A 149 -3.53 -19.87 -8.14
CA MET A 149 -3.40 -18.41 -8.10
C MET A 149 -1.95 -18.02 -7.84
N ALA A 150 -1.49 -16.95 -8.50
CA ALA A 150 -0.16 -16.41 -8.26
C ALA A 150 0.02 -16.07 -6.77
N THR A 151 1.21 -16.27 -6.23
CA THR A 151 1.52 -15.99 -4.81
C THR A 151 1.20 -14.55 -4.42
N HIS A 152 1.24 -13.61 -5.37
CA HIS A 152 0.90 -12.20 -5.20
C HIS A 152 -0.46 -11.81 -5.78
N ALA A 153 -1.34 -12.77 -6.08
CA ALA A 153 -2.70 -12.44 -6.48
C ALA A 153 -3.39 -11.63 -5.37
N ASP A 154 -4.18 -10.63 -5.79
CA ASP A 154 -4.95 -9.73 -4.93
C ASP A 154 -4.11 -8.76 -4.07
N PHE A 155 -2.81 -8.61 -4.31
CA PHE A 155 -2.01 -7.57 -3.65
C PHE A 155 -2.02 -6.27 -4.45
N LEU A 156 -2.38 -5.16 -3.80
CA LEU A 156 -2.20 -3.81 -4.33
C LEU A 156 -1.18 -3.08 -3.48
N ILE A 157 -0.08 -2.63 -4.08
CA ILE A 157 0.98 -1.89 -3.38
C ILE A 157 1.12 -0.50 -4.01
N ALA A 158 0.65 0.51 -3.29
CA ALA A 158 0.75 1.91 -3.71
C ALA A 158 1.87 2.61 -2.94
N ASN A 159 2.85 3.16 -3.67
CA ASN A 159 3.96 3.90 -3.08
C ASN A 159 3.82 5.39 -3.42
N SER A 160 3.95 6.24 -2.40
CA SER A 160 3.98 7.70 -2.56
C SER A 160 5.21 8.24 -3.29
N THR A 161 6.19 7.38 -3.57
CA THR A 161 7.42 7.73 -4.30
C THR A 161 7.79 6.65 -5.30
N VAL A 162 8.28 7.10 -6.45
CA VAL A 162 9.06 6.27 -7.37
C VAL A 162 10.38 5.87 -6.71
N SER A 163 10.95 4.71 -7.07
CA SER A 163 12.21 4.25 -6.49
C SER A 163 13.33 5.28 -6.70
N ASN A 164 14.24 5.40 -5.73
CA ASN A 164 15.37 6.34 -5.70
C ASN A 164 15.05 7.82 -5.48
N PHE A 165 13.78 8.18 -5.30
CA PHE A 165 13.35 9.57 -5.16
C PHE A 165 12.83 9.94 -3.76
N THR A 166 12.96 11.22 -3.42
CA THR A 166 12.43 11.83 -2.20
C THR A 166 10.94 12.09 -2.33
N SER A 167 10.15 11.71 -1.31
CA SER A 167 8.71 12.00 -1.27
C SER A 167 8.45 13.47 -0.97
N TYR A 168 7.60 14.12 -1.78
CA TYR A 168 6.82 15.26 -1.29
C TYR A 168 5.78 14.70 -0.32
N ARG A 169 6.12 14.79 0.97
CA ARG A 169 5.67 13.93 2.08
C ARG A 169 4.17 13.88 2.37
N THR A 170 3.31 14.54 1.60
CA THR A 170 1.87 14.61 1.89
C THR A 170 0.97 14.39 0.68
N TRP A 171 1.39 14.74 -0.54
CA TRP A 171 0.47 14.87 -1.69
C TRP A 171 -0.22 13.56 -2.09
N PHE A 172 0.47 12.42 -2.00
CA PHE A 172 -0.13 11.15 -2.37
C PHE A 172 -1.28 10.76 -1.44
N LEU A 173 -1.03 10.76 -0.12
CA LEU A 173 -2.07 10.41 0.86
C LEU A 173 -3.15 11.49 0.97
N GLU A 174 -2.80 12.76 0.76
CA GLU A 174 -3.79 13.85 0.69
C GLU A 174 -4.74 13.66 -0.49
N ALA A 175 -4.20 13.45 -1.70
CA ALA A 175 -4.99 13.20 -2.90
C ALA A 175 -5.80 11.90 -2.77
N PHE A 176 -5.22 10.85 -2.18
CA PHE A 176 -5.94 9.61 -1.87
C PHE A 176 -7.16 9.88 -0.98
N CYS A 177 -6.98 10.65 0.10
CA CYS A 177 -8.11 11.03 0.96
C CYS A 177 -9.13 11.87 0.20
N ASP A 178 -8.70 12.80 -0.67
CA ASP A 178 -9.60 13.66 -1.44
C ASP A 178 -10.45 12.87 -2.45
N VAL A 179 -9.84 11.92 -3.16
CA VAL A 179 -10.56 11.03 -4.09
C VAL A 179 -11.60 10.22 -3.34
N LEU A 180 -11.21 9.58 -2.23
CA LEU A 180 -12.12 8.78 -1.41
C LEU A 180 -13.23 9.59 -0.74
N SER A 181 -13.01 10.88 -0.47
CA SER A 181 -14.01 11.77 0.12
C SER A 181 -14.90 12.46 -0.92
N SER A 182 -14.59 12.33 -2.20
CA SER A 182 -15.29 13.09 -3.23
C SER A 182 -16.72 12.58 -3.42
N GLU A 183 -17.64 13.51 -3.65
CA GLU A 183 -19.06 13.20 -3.88
C GLU A 183 -19.29 12.36 -5.15
N GLU A 184 -18.33 12.37 -6.09
CA GLU A 184 -18.35 11.58 -7.31
C GLU A 184 -18.23 10.08 -7.01
N TYR A 185 -17.34 9.70 -6.10
CA TYR A 185 -17.08 8.30 -5.73
C TYR A 185 -17.82 7.85 -4.47
N ARG A 186 -18.63 8.72 -3.86
CA ARG A 186 -19.35 8.43 -2.61
C ARG A 186 -20.36 7.27 -2.71
N LYS A 187 -20.75 6.89 -3.94
CA LYS A 187 -21.64 5.74 -4.21
C LYS A 187 -20.89 4.46 -4.56
N ASP A 188 -19.60 4.57 -4.85
CA ASP A 188 -18.78 3.44 -5.23
C ASP A 188 -18.18 2.82 -3.97
N ASP A 189 -18.08 1.49 -3.95
CA ASP A 189 -17.36 0.82 -2.86
C ASP A 189 -15.84 1.09 -2.99
N PHE A 190 -15.13 0.96 -1.87
CA PHE A 190 -13.70 1.22 -1.83
C PHE A 190 -12.90 0.42 -2.88
N LEU A 191 -13.35 -0.79 -3.22
CA LEU A 191 -12.66 -1.60 -4.22
C LEU A 191 -12.84 -1.05 -5.63
N SER A 192 -14.05 -0.58 -5.96
CA SER A 192 -14.37 0.08 -7.23
C SER A 192 -13.56 1.35 -7.45
N ILE A 193 -13.22 2.08 -6.38
CA ILE A 193 -12.35 3.26 -6.48
C ILE A 193 -10.88 2.87 -6.75
N MET A 194 -10.49 1.66 -6.34
CA MET A 194 -9.10 1.20 -6.37
C MET A 194 -8.75 0.31 -7.57
N THR A 195 -9.72 -0.09 -8.39
CA THR A 195 -9.56 -0.98 -9.57
C THR A 195 -10.20 -0.39 -10.82
#